data_AF-A0A4Q6GFC4-F1
#
_entry.id   AF-A0A4Q6GFC4-F1
#
_cell.length_a   1.000
_cell.length_b   1.000
_cell.length_c   1.000
_cell.angle_alpha   90.00
_cell.angle_beta   90.00
_cell.angle_gamma   90.00
#
_symmetry.space_group_name_H-M   'P 1'
#
loop_
_entity.id
_entity.type
_entity.pdbx_description
1 polymer ?
#
loop_
_entity_poly.entity_id
_entity_poly.type
_entity_poly.pdbx_seq_one_letter_code
_entity_poly.pdbx_strand_id
1 'polypeptide(L)'
;MLYQWHELSRNMMAPWIHQAEANAKLFSDPNSWLSSLPGADRVAAGNELVHRLGKDYEKPPWDIHQVLVNGAKVPVVEQEILATPFCRLLRFKRYTDEPGSIAAMKKEPAVLPGSSV
;
A
#
# COMPACT_ATOMS: atom_id res chain seq x y z
N MET A 1 -15.40 13.46 10.15
CA MET A 1 -16.13 12.49 11.00
C MET A 1 -16.04 11.05 10.49
N LEU A 2 -16.43 10.72 9.25
CA LEU A 2 -16.37 9.34 8.74
C LEU A 2 -14.97 8.70 8.82
N TYR A 3 -13.92 9.47 8.52
CA TYR A 3 -12.53 9.01 8.65
C TYR A 3 -12.16 8.62 10.09
N GLN A 4 -12.55 9.43 11.07
CA GLN A 4 -12.27 9.15 12.48
C GLN A 4 -12.96 7.88 12.97
N TRP A 5 -14.18 7.60 12.50
CA TRP A 5 -14.86 6.33 12.78
C TRP A 5 -14.16 5.14 12.12
N HIS A 6 -13.65 5.31 10.90
CA HIS A 6 -12.88 4.29 10.22
C HIS A 6 -11.57 3.98 10.96
N GLU A 7 -10.81 5.00 11.37
CA GLU A 7 -9.59 4.83 12.16
C GLU A 7 -9.87 4.23 13.54
N LEU A 8 -10.94 4.65 14.21
CA LEU A 8 -11.34 4.08 15.48
C LEU A 8 -11.63 2.58 15.33
N SER A 9 -12.38 2.19 14.29
CA SER A 9 -12.67 0.78 14.00
C SER A 9 -11.38 -0.02 13.74
N ARG A 10 -10.47 0.49 12.90
CA ARG A 10 -9.16 -0.15 12.65
C ARG A 10 -8.33 -0.30 13.94
N ASN A 11 -8.21 0.76 14.72
CA ASN A 11 -7.44 0.73 15.97
C ASN A 11 -8.04 -0.21 17.02
N MET A 12 -9.37 -0.30 17.08
CA MET A 12 -10.04 -1.26 17.96
C MET A 12 -9.82 -2.71 17.54
N MET A 13 -9.72 -2.98 16.23
CA MET A 13 -9.46 -4.32 15.70
C MET A 13 -7.98 -4.72 15.74
N ALA A 14 -7.04 -3.76 15.76
CA ALA A 14 -5.60 -4.04 15.70
C ALA A 14 -5.10 -5.08 16.73
N PRO A 15 -5.50 -5.05 18.02
CA PRO A 15 -5.07 -6.08 18.98
C PRO A 15 -5.51 -7.50 18.59
N TRP A 16 -6.72 -7.64 18.04
CA TRP A 16 -7.27 -8.92 17.60
C TRP A 16 -6.54 -9.44 16.37
N ILE A 17 -6.14 -8.56 15.46
CA ILE A 17 -5.36 -8.90 14.26
C ILE A 17 -3.97 -9.42 14.64
N HIS A 18 -3.30 -8.77 15.59
CA HIS A 18 -2.01 -9.24 16.11
C HIS A 18 -2.14 -10.57 16.86
N GLN A 19 -3.20 -10.75 17.64
CA GLN A 19 -3.48 -12.03 18.29
C GLN A 19 -3.74 -13.15 17.28
N ALA A 20 -4.42 -12.86 16.17
CA ALA A 20 -4.62 -13.83 15.10
C ALA A 20 -3.28 -14.29 14.49
N GLU A 21 -2.31 -13.39 14.28
CA GLU A 21 -0.97 -13.79 13.82
C GLU A 21 -0.28 -14.77 14.79
N ALA A 22 -0.34 -14.49 16.09
CA ALA A 22 0.24 -15.35 17.12
C ALA A 22 -0.44 -16.72 17.17
N ASN A 23 -1.78 -16.76 17.11
CA ASN A 23 -2.55 -18.00 17.05
C ASN A 23 -2.20 -18.80 15.80
N ALA A 24 -2.13 -18.16 14.62
CA ALA A 24 -1.75 -18.85 13.40
C ALA A 24 -0.39 -19.56 13.53
N LYS A 25 0.61 -18.93 14.17
CA LYS A 25 1.91 -19.54 14.45
C LYS A 25 1.83 -20.69 15.47
N LEU A 26 1.13 -20.48 16.59
CA LEU A 26 1.01 -21.50 17.65
C LEU A 26 0.31 -22.79 17.19
N PHE A 27 -0.69 -22.69 16.32
CA PHE A 27 -1.43 -23.85 15.80
C PHE A 27 -0.78 -24.48 14.55
N SER A 28 0.21 -23.82 13.92
CA SER A 28 0.94 -24.38 12.77
C SER A 28 2.35 -24.86 13.09
N ASP A 29 2.95 -24.44 14.22
CA ASP A 29 4.30 -24.87 14.62
C ASP A 29 4.30 -26.35 15.06
N PRO A 30 5.07 -27.23 14.39
CA PRO A 30 5.18 -28.65 14.77
C PRO A 30 5.71 -28.89 16.19
N ASN A 31 6.45 -27.93 16.77
CA ASN A 31 6.96 -28.02 18.13
C ASN A 31 5.95 -27.57 19.20
N SER A 32 4.83 -26.97 18.78
CA SER A 32 3.75 -26.56 19.68
C SER A 32 2.80 -27.72 19.92
N TRP A 33 2.43 -27.98 21.18
CA TRP A 33 1.41 -29.00 21.47
C TRP A 33 0.05 -28.70 20.84
N LEU A 34 -0.24 -27.42 20.55
CA LEU A 34 -1.50 -26.97 19.95
C LEU A 34 -1.66 -27.41 18.49
N SER A 35 -0.56 -27.61 17.75
CA SER A 35 -0.61 -28.06 16.35
C SER A 35 -1.03 -29.52 16.21
N SER A 36 -0.91 -30.31 17.30
CA SER A 36 -1.33 -31.71 17.33
C SER A 36 -2.84 -31.90 17.54
N LEU A 37 -3.58 -30.83 17.84
CA LEU A 37 -5.02 -30.90 18.11
C LEU A 37 -5.82 -31.17 16.82
N PRO A 38 -6.89 -31.98 16.89
CA PRO A 38 -7.78 -32.19 15.76
C PRO A 38 -8.35 -30.86 15.24
N GLY A 39 -8.09 -30.53 13.98
CA GLY A 39 -8.53 -29.28 13.36
C GLY A 39 -7.62 -28.07 13.59
N ALA A 40 -6.43 -28.25 14.19
CA ALA A 40 -5.44 -27.19 14.37
C ALA A 40 -5.11 -26.45 13.07
N ASP A 41 -4.94 -27.18 11.96
CA ASP A 41 -4.68 -26.58 10.63
C ASP A 41 -5.78 -25.61 10.19
N ARG A 42 -7.05 -25.94 10.48
CA ARG A 42 -8.19 -25.10 10.11
C ARG A 42 -8.21 -23.82 10.95
N VAL A 43 -7.87 -23.94 12.23
CA VAL A 43 -7.76 -22.80 13.15
C VAL A 43 -6.58 -21.91 12.72
N ALA A 44 -5.44 -22.49 12.38
CA ALA A 44 -4.28 -21.76 11.90
C ALA A 44 -4.60 -20.97 10.62
N ALA A 45 -5.19 -21.62 9.61
CA ALA A 45 -5.56 -20.99 8.34
C ALA A 45 -6.62 -19.88 8.53
N GLY A 46 -7.59 -20.07 9.43
CA GLY A 46 -8.59 -19.05 9.74
C GLY A 46 -7.97 -17.80 10.37
N ASN A 47 -7.08 -17.99 11.34
CA ASN A 47 -6.34 -16.90 11.96
C ASN A 47 -5.39 -16.20 10.97
N GLU A 48 -4.75 -16.94 10.08
CA GLU A 48 -3.92 -16.36 9.02
C GLU A 48 -4.74 -15.48 8.07
N LEU A 49 -5.94 -15.92 7.65
CA LEU A 49 -6.83 -15.13 6.82
C LEU A 49 -7.25 -13.82 7.52
N VAL A 50 -7.66 -13.90 8.80
CA VAL A 50 -8.02 -12.72 9.60
C VAL A 50 -6.85 -11.75 9.69
N HIS A 51 -5.65 -12.26 9.97
CA HIS A 51 -4.45 -11.43 10.01
C HIS A 51 -4.18 -10.77 8.64
N ARG A 52 -4.25 -11.52 7.53
CA ARG A 52 -4.02 -10.98 6.18
C ARG A 52 -5.03 -9.91 5.77
N LEU A 53 -6.29 -10.05 6.19
CA LEU A 53 -7.35 -9.09 5.89
C LEU A 53 -7.28 -7.84 6.77
N GLY A 54 -6.89 -8.01 8.03
CA GLY A 54 -6.89 -6.93 9.00
C GLY A 54 -5.57 -6.18 9.09
N LYS A 55 -4.43 -6.79 8.71
CA LYS A 55 -3.16 -6.11 8.83
C LYS A 55 -3.09 -4.87 7.95
N ASP A 56 -2.50 -3.84 8.52
CA ASP A 56 -2.22 -2.63 7.79
C ASP A 56 -1.07 -2.90 6.81
N TYR A 57 -1.33 -2.62 5.54
CA TYR A 57 -0.30 -2.59 4.52
C TYR A 57 0.04 -1.13 4.26
N GLU A 58 1.21 -0.72 4.73
CA GLU A 58 1.78 0.55 4.29
C GLU A 58 2.06 0.46 2.79
N LYS A 59 1.55 1.44 2.04
CA LYS A 59 1.82 1.53 0.62
C LYS A 59 3.30 1.90 0.42
N PRO A 60 4.08 1.13 -0.35
CA PRO A 60 5.47 1.48 -0.63
C PRO A 60 5.54 2.81 -1.42
N PRO A 61 6.65 3.56 -1.29
CA PRO A 61 6.88 4.73 -2.13
C PRO A 61 6.94 4.32 -3.61
N TRP A 62 6.59 5.24 -4.51
CA TRP A 62 6.63 4.97 -5.94
C TRP A 62 8.06 4.85 -6.48
N ASP A 63 9.01 5.58 -5.88
CA ASP A 63 10.45 5.53 -6.20
C ASP A 63 10.76 5.83 -7.69
N ILE A 64 9.97 6.72 -8.31
CA ILE A 64 10.14 7.11 -9.72
C ILE A 64 10.81 8.48 -9.81
N HIS A 65 12.14 8.49 -9.89
CA HIS A 65 12.92 9.73 -9.99
C HIS A 65 13.27 10.13 -11.43
N GLN A 66 13.28 9.18 -12.37
CA GLN A 66 13.68 9.41 -13.76
C GLN A 66 13.01 8.42 -14.69
N VAL A 67 12.73 8.86 -15.92
CA VAL A 67 12.20 8.01 -17.00
C VAL A 67 12.99 8.24 -18.28
N LEU A 68 13.06 7.21 -19.13
CA LEU A 68 13.67 7.32 -20.45
C LEU A 68 12.61 7.80 -21.46
N VAL A 69 12.86 8.94 -22.09
CA VAL A 69 12.02 9.48 -23.18
C VAL A 69 12.93 9.72 -24.37
N ASN A 70 12.66 9.06 -25.50
CA ASN A 70 13.46 9.22 -26.74
C ASN A 70 14.97 9.05 -26.54
N GLY A 71 15.39 8.14 -25.64
CA GLY A 71 16.80 7.89 -25.32
C GLY A 71 17.45 8.87 -24.34
N ALA A 72 16.75 9.94 -23.94
CA ALA A 72 17.20 10.87 -22.92
C ALA A 72 16.60 10.50 -21.54
N LYS A 73 17.40 10.66 -20.47
CA LYS A 73 16.93 10.52 -19.09
C LYS A 73 16.28 11.84 -18.66
N VAL A 74 14.99 11.78 -18.33
CA VAL A 74 14.19 12.93 -17.95
C VAL A 74 13.80 12.78 -16.47
N PRO A 75 14.13 13.76 -15.60
CA PRO A 75 13.72 13.71 -14.20
C PRO A 75 12.20 13.82 -14.05
N VAL A 76 11.67 13.08 -13.07
CA VAL A 76 10.25 13.07 -12.69
C VAL A 76 10.11 13.56 -11.26
N VAL A 77 9.16 14.46 -11.04
CA VAL A 77 8.80 14.95 -9.71
C VAL A 77 7.35 14.57 -9.43
N GLU A 78 7.14 13.98 -8.26
CA GLU A 78 5.82 13.71 -7.70
C GLU A 78 5.23 15.01 -7.14
N GLN A 79 4.06 15.39 -7.62
CA GLN A 79 3.34 16.56 -7.15
C GLN A 79 1.98 16.15 -6.61
N GLU A 80 1.68 16.47 -5.36
CA GLU A 80 0.33 16.27 -4.81
C GLU A 80 -0.62 17.34 -5.36
N ILE A 81 -1.67 16.89 -6.06
CA ILE A 81 -2.68 17.77 -6.66
C ILE A 81 -3.90 17.91 -5.74
N LEU A 82 -4.24 16.84 -5.02
CA LEU A 82 -5.36 16.81 -4.11
C LEU A 82 -5.06 15.86 -2.96
N ALA A 83 -5.32 16.30 -1.74
CA ALA A 83 -5.33 15.46 -0.55
C ALA A 83 -6.77 15.30 -0.04
N THR A 84 -7.18 14.05 0.14
CA THR A 84 -8.38 13.67 0.88
C THR A 84 -7.98 12.74 2.02
N PRO A 85 -8.85 12.53 3.03
CA PRO A 85 -8.52 11.66 4.15
C PRO A 85 -8.15 10.22 3.76
N PHE A 86 -8.64 9.72 2.61
CA PHE A 86 -8.41 8.35 2.17
C PHE A 86 -7.46 8.22 0.98
N CYS A 87 -7.23 9.31 0.25
CA CYS A 87 -6.47 9.26 -0.99
C CYS A 87 -5.82 10.59 -1.29
N ARG A 88 -4.56 10.53 -1.72
CA ARG A 88 -3.80 11.62 -2.31
C ARG A 88 -3.72 11.39 -3.81
N LEU A 89 -4.13 12.37 -4.60
CA LEU A 89 -3.97 12.36 -6.05
C LEU A 89 -2.61 12.95 -6.37
N LEU A 90 -1.73 12.12 -6.93
CA LEU A 90 -0.40 12.54 -7.33
C LEU A 90 -0.36 12.83 -8.82
N ARG A 91 0.51 13.74 -9.23
CA ARG A 91 0.86 14.01 -10.62
C ARG A 91 2.34 13.83 -10.82
N PHE A 92 2.70 13.01 -11.78
CA PHE A 92 4.09 12.76 -12.15
C PHE A 92 4.47 13.76 -13.24
N LYS A 93 5.17 14.84 -12.84
CA LYS A 93 5.60 15.88 -13.77
C LYS A 93 7.04 15.63 -14.19
N ARG A 94 7.24 15.51 -15.50
CA ARG A 94 8.57 15.42 -16.12
C ARG A 94 9.14 16.82 -16.36
N TYR A 95 10.45 16.99 -16.15
CA TYR A 95 11.16 18.25 -16.36
C TYR A 95 12.25 18.08 -17.42
N THR A 96 12.36 19.04 -18.33
CA THR A 96 13.35 19.06 -19.42
C THR A 96 13.71 20.50 -19.72
N ASP A 97 14.97 20.76 -20.04
CA ASP A 97 15.48 22.09 -20.36
C ASP A 97 15.48 22.38 -21.88
N GLU A 98 15.16 21.38 -22.71
CA GLU A 98 15.12 21.53 -24.17
C GLU A 98 13.75 22.07 -24.67
N PRO A 99 13.69 23.26 -25.29
CA PRO A 99 12.42 23.90 -25.68
C PRO A 99 11.53 23.05 -26.61
N GLY A 100 12.15 22.30 -27.53
CA GLY A 100 11.45 21.42 -28.46
C GLY A 100 10.76 20.23 -27.76
N SER A 101 11.37 19.72 -26.70
CA SER A 101 10.81 18.62 -25.90
C SER A 101 9.65 19.08 -25.00
N ILE A 102 9.68 20.33 -24.51
CA ILE A 102 8.60 20.92 -23.70
C ILE A 102 7.27 20.97 -24.48
N ALA A 103 7.31 21.37 -25.76
CA ALA A 103 6.12 21.47 -26.60
C ALA A 103 5.49 20.10 -26.91
N ALA A 104 6.32 19.07 -27.11
CA ALA A 104 5.86 17.69 -27.29
C ALA A 104 5.23 17.15 -26.00
N MET A 105 5.91 17.31 -24.86
CA MET A 105 5.46 16.79 -23.56
C MET A 105 4.18 17.45 -23.07
N LYS A 106 3.92 18.72 -23.43
CA LYS A 106 2.67 19.41 -23.07
C LYS A 106 1.44 18.81 -23.77
N LYS A 107 1.60 18.11 -24.90
CA LYS A 107 0.52 17.42 -25.62
C LYS A 107 0.21 16.04 -25.05
N GLU A 108 1.11 15.49 -24.23
CA GLU A 108 0.93 14.17 -23.63
C GLU A 108 -0.01 14.24 -22.42
N PRO A 109 -0.83 13.19 -22.18
CA PRO A 109 -1.78 13.17 -21.08
C PRO A 109 -1.07 13.18 -19.71
N ALA A 110 -1.69 13.83 -18.73
CA ALA A 110 -1.19 13.81 -17.37
C ALA A 110 -1.39 12.43 -16.73
N VAL A 111 -0.33 11.88 -16.13
CA VAL A 111 -0.40 10.65 -15.35
C VAL A 111 -0.76 10.99 -13.91
N LEU A 112 -1.94 10.53 -13.48
CA LEU A 112 -2.54 10.83 -12.18
C LEU A 112 -2.90 9.56 -11.41
N PRO A 113 -1.97 8.93 -10.68
CA PRO A 113 -2.31 7.80 -9.84
C PRO A 113 -2.86 8.25 -8.49
N GLY A 114 -3.83 7.49 -7.98
CA GLY A 114 -4.28 7.57 -6.60
C GLY A 114 -3.26 6.94 -5.66
N SER A 115 -3.01 7.60 -4.54
CA SER A 115 -2.24 7.07 -3.43
C SER A 115 -3.13 7.01 -2.21
N SER A 116 -3.58 5.80 -1.85
CA SER A 116 -4.26 5.59 -0.58
C SER A 116 -3.36 6.06 0.56
N VAL A 117 -3.98 6.74 1.53
CA VAL A 117 -3.34 7.15 2.80
C VAL A 117 -3.19 5.93 3.69
#